data_AF-A0A3D4TS52-F1
#
_entry.id   AF-A0A3D4TS52-F1
#
_cell.length_a   1.000
_cell.length_b   1.000
_cell.length_c   1.000
_cell.angle_alpha   90.00
_cell.angle_beta   90.00
_cell.angle_gamma   90.00
#
_symmetry.space_group_name_H-M   'P 1'
#
loop_
_entity.id
_entity.type
_entity.pdbx_description
1 polymer ?
#
loop_
_entity_poly.entity_id
_entity_poly.type
_entity_poly.pdbx_seq_one_letter_code
_entity_poly.pdbx_strand_id
1 'polypeptide(L)' 'LPIHNGTFDLALHAWQQPFERITALAAAKNVPVATPMMGEALDMQAPQAGTRWWETVEL' A
#
# COMPACT_ATOMS: atom_id res chain seq x y z
N LEU A 1 -4.68 2.14 5.20
CA LEU A 1 -3.48 1.32 5.44
C LEU A 1 -3.77 -0.10 4.94
N PRO A 2 -3.33 -0.47 3.73
CA PRO A 2 -3.46 -1.85 3.24
C PRO A 2 -2.52 -2.78 4.01
N ILE A 3 -3.03 -3.94 4.45
CA ILE A 3 -2.30 -4.96 5.22
C ILE A 3 -2.53 -6.36 4.62
N HIS A 4 -1.75 -7.35 5.05
CA HIS A 4 -1.75 -8.71 4.49
C HIS A 4 -1.37 -8.79 3.00
N ASN A 5 -0.47 -7.91 2.55
CA ASN A 5 0.00 -7.81 1.17
C ASN A 5 1.53 -7.75 1.11
N GLY A 6 2.13 -8.35 0.07
CA GLY A 6 3.56 -8.22 -0.24
C GLY A 6 4.53 -9.11 0.56
N THR A 7 4.04 -10.02 1.42
CA THR A 7 4.91 -10.91 2.22
C THR A 7 4.91 -12.37 1.75
N PHE A 8 3.75 -12.90 1.35
CA PHE A 8 3.60 -14.30 0.94
C PHE A 8 2.81 -14.39 -0.36
N ASP A 9 3.16 -15.37 -1.20
CA ASP A 9 2.39 -15.73 -2.38
C ASP A 9 1.20 -16.61 -1.97
N LEU A 10 0.06 -15.97 -1.74
CA LEU A 10 -1.19 -16.62 -1.33
C LEU A 10 -2.32 -16.42 -2.36
N ALA A 11 -2.03 -15.80 -3.50
CA ALA A 11 -3.02 -15.45 -4.52
C ALA A 11 -2.40 -15.37 -5.91
N LEU A 12 -3.20 -15.63 -6.94
CA LEU A 12 -2.73 -15.75 -8.33
C LEU A 12 -2.41 -14.43 -9.03
N HIS A 13 -2.71 -13.28 -8.42
CA HIS A 13 -2.43 -11.98 -9.03
C HIS A 13 -1.00 -11.54 -8.72
N ALA A 14 -0.43 -10.67 -9.56
CA ALA A 14 0.86 -10.03 -9.28
C ALA A 14 0.83 -9.36 -7.89
N TRP A 15 1.94 -9.45 -7.15
CA TRP A 15 2.01 -9.08 -5.74
C TRP A 15 1.69 -7.59 -5.48
N GLN A 16 1.96 -6.72 -6.46
CA GLN A 16 1.71 -5.28 -6.41
C GLN A 16 0.26 -4.89 -6.75
N GLN A 17 -0.50 -5.77 -7.41
CA GLN A 17 -1.86 -5.48 -7.88
C GLN A 17 -2.81 -5.00 -6.76
N PRO A 18 -2.78 -5.53 -5.53
CA PRO A 18 -3.61 -5.01 -4.43
C PRO A 18 -3.36 -3.54 -4.12
N PHE A 19 -2.09 -3.09 -4.14
CA PHE A 19 -1.73 -1.71 -3.86
C PHE A 19 -2.24 -0.76 -4.97
N GLU A 20 -2.09 -1.16 -6.23
CA GLU A 20 -2.60 -0.40 -7.37
C GLU A 20 -4.13 -0.23 -7.30
N ARG A 21 -4.86 -1.32 -7.06
CA ARG A 21 -6.33 -1.30 -7.00
C ARG A 21 -6.84 -0.47 -5.83
N ILE A 22 -6.30 -0.65 -4.63
CA ILE A 22 -6.82 0.07 -3.45
C ILE A 22 -6.52 1.57 -3.52
N THR A 23 -5.33 1.95 -4.01
CA THR A 23 -4.97 3.37 -4.13
C THR A 23 -5.81 4.08 -5.20
N ALA A 24 -6.08 3.42 -6.34
CA ALA A 24 -6.97 3.97 -7.37
C ALA A 24 -8.41 4.15 -6.86
N LEU A 25 -8.96 3.14 -6.17
CA LEU A 25 -10.30 3.20 -5.59
C LEU A 25 -10.43 4.28 -4.52
N ALA A 26 -9.39 4.44 -3.68
CA ALA A 26 -9.38 5.45 -2.64
C ALA A 26 -9.29 6.87 -3.20
N ALA A 27 -8.45 7.09 -4.22
CA ALA A 27 -8.38 8.36 -4.94
C ALA A 27 -9.73 8.74 -5.56
N ALA A 28 -10.40 7.79 -6.22
CA ALA A 28 -11.72 8.01 -6.81
C ALA A 28 -12.82 8.38 -5.78
N LYS A 29 -12.63 7.99 -4.51
CA LYS A 29 -13.59 8.23 -3.41
C LYS A 29 -13.14 9.32 -2.44
N ASN A 30 -12.03 10.02 -2.72
CA ASN A 30 -11.41 10.97 -1.79
C ASN A 30 -11.18 10.38 -0.39
N VAL A 31 -10.80 9.10 -0.31
CA VAL A 31 -10.47 8.42 0.95
C VAL A 31 -8.95 8.48 1.14
N PRO A 32 -8.44 9.04 2.25
CA PRO A 32 -7.00 9.05 2.52
C PRO A 32 -6.48 7.63 2.78
N VAL A 33 -5.31 7.31 2.24
CA VAL A 33 -4.65 6.02 2.42
C VAL A 33 -3.20 6.25 2.83
N ALA A 34 -2.84 5.72 4.01
CA ALA A 34 -1.45 5.58 4.42
C ALA A 34 -0.82 4.36 3.77
N THR A 35 0.39 4.55 3.24
CA THR A 35 1.25 3.56 2.56
C THR A 35 2.69 3.68 3.06
N PRO A 36 2.93 3.48 4.38
CA PRO A 36 4.30 3.42 4.90
C PRO A 36 5.08 2.31 4.21
N MET A 37 6.38 2.50 4.04
CA MET A 37 7.28 1.44 3.64
C MET A 37 7.32 0.32 4.68
N MET A 38 7.71 -0.88 4.26
CA MET A 38 7.88 -2.01 5.17
C MET A 38 8.87 -1.65 6.29
N GLY A 39 8.41 -1.73 7.54
CA GLY A 39 9.19 -1.36 8.74
C GLY A 39 9.19 0.13 9.10
N GLU A 40 8.58 1.00 8.28
CA GLU A 40 8.44 2.42 8.62
C GLU A 40 7.39 2.63 9.73
N ALA A 41 7.72 3.47 10.71
CA ALA A 41 6.81 3.81 11.80
C ALA A 41 5.67 4.72 11.31
N LEU A 42 4.45 4.49 11.80
CA LEU A 42 3.26 5.29 11.48
C LEU A 42 2.72 5.95 12.75
N ASP A 43 2.56 7.26 12.72
CA ASP A 43 1.84 7.99 13.78
C ASP A 43 0.33 7.82 13.58
N MET A 44 -0.35 7.26 14.57
CA MET A 44 -1.79 7.04 14.51
C MET A 44 -2.62 8.32 14.71
N GLN A 45 -2.05 9.34 15.33
CA GLN A 45 -2.70 10.64 15.53
C GLN A 45 -2.53 11.56 14.32
N ALA A 46 -1.43 11.39 13.57
CA ALA A 46 -1.15 12.12 12.34
C ALA A 46 -0.59 11.18 11.25
N PRO A 47 -1.41 10.28 10.67
CA PRO A 47 -0.92 9.28 9.74
C PRO A 47 -0.36 9.92 8.47
N GLN A 48 0.92 9.69 8.18
CA GLN A 48 1.50 10.11 6.91
C GLN A 48 0.91 9.30 5.75
N ALA A 49 0.80 9.93 4.57
CA ALA A 49 0.34 9.25 3.36
C ALA A 49 1.33 8.14 2.90
N GLY A 50 2.63 8.34 3.15
CA GLY A 50 3.68 7.44 2.67
C GLY A 50 3.96 7.60 1.17
N THR A 51 4.49 6.56 0.55
CA THR A 51 4.88 6.55 -0.87
C THR A 51 4.38 5.29 -1.57
N ARG A 52 4.41 5.29 -2.91
CA ARG A 52 4.14 4.10 -3.72
C ARG A 52 5.38 3.22 -3.87
N TRP A 53 5.98 2.82 -2.76
CA TRP A 53 7.25 2.11 -2.73
C TRP A 53 7.26 0.81 -3.54
N TRP A 54 6.11 0.18 -3.76
CA TRP A 54 5.99 -1.03 -4.59
C TRP A 54 6.28 -0.77 -6.08
N GLU A 55 6.24 0.48 -6.54
CA GLU A 55 6.58 0.85 -7.93
C GLU A 55 8.09 0.89 -8.17
N THR A 56 8.90 0.93 -7.10
CA THR A 56 10.37 1.02 -7.18
C THR A 56 11.09 -0.27 -6.77
N VAL A 57 10.35 -1.33 -6.46
CA VAL A 57 10.94 -2.63 -6.13
C VAL A 57 11.22 -3.38 -7.43
N GLU A 58 12.49 -3.63 -7.72
CA GLU A 58 12.91 -4.52 -8.79
C GLU A 58 12.85 -5.98 -8.30
N LEU A 59 12.37 -6.89 -9.15
CA LEU A 59 12.27 -8.34 -8.89
C LEU A 59 13.50 -9.08 -9.44
#